data_AF-A0A3D6DYV7-F1
#
_entry.id   AF-A0A3D6DYV7-F1
#
_cell.length_a   1.000
_cell.length_b   1.000
_cell.length_c   1.000
_cell.angle_alpha   90.00
_cell.angle_beta   90.00
_cell.angle_gamma   90.00
#
_symmetry.space_group_name_H-M   'P 1'
#
loop_
_entity.id
_entity.type
_entity.pdbx_description
1 polymer ?
#
loop_
_entity_poly.entity_id
_entity_poly.type
_entity_poly.pdbx_seq_one_letter_code
_entity_poly.pdbx_strand_id
1 'polypeptide(L)'
;MLIAQFIEDLEHLPGPLPMHYRTVRADTWRRVAQAVSEAGGRLLSLWGSDRTRGASGSLVISAAYVVREGLLWLDLPLGERSVIDPQHPSYPDLVPFFPCAAHLQRAAADLLGVVAEGATDRRAWLNHGAWPANWHPLRRQDPHPGLPAAQEVTDYAFVRVAGDGVHEIPVGPVHAGIIEPGHFRFSVVGEKVLRLEQRLGYKHKGIEKRFTELPPLAANRLAGRISGDSTVAYAWSYCMALESLASCEIPERACWLRALLLERERVANHLGDL
;
A
#
# COMPACT_ATOMS: atom_id res chain seq x y z
N MET A 1 10.27 22.26 -6.20
CA MET A 1 9.28 23.36 -6.16
C MET A 1 8.68 23.30 -4.78
N LEU A 2 8.53 24.44 -4.12
CA LEU A 2 8.12 24.46 -2.71
C LEU A 2 6.69 23.91 -2.57
N ILE A 3 6.50 22.95 -1.66
CA ILE A 3 5.20 22.32 -1.36
C ILE A 3 4.09 23.34 -1.08
N ALA A 4 4.45 24.45 -0.42
CA ALA A 4 3.55 25.56 -0.10
C ALA A 4 2.90 26.22 -1.33
N GLN A 5 3.44 26.02 -2.53
CA GLN A 5 2.85 26.53 -3.78
C GLN A 5 1.60 25.75 -4.21
N PHE A 6 1.36 24.58 -3.63
CA PHE A 6 0.24 23.70 -4.01
C PHE A 6 -0.84 23.63 -2.94
N ILE A 7 -0.46 23.86 -1.68
CA ILE A 7 -1.32 23.71 -0.50
C ILE A 7 -0.87 24.71 0.56
N GLU A 8 -1.78 25.60 0.98
CA GLU A 8 -1.58 26.52 2.13
C GLU A 8 -1.67 25.76 3.47
N ASP A 9 -1.31 26.37 4.61
CA ASP A 9 -1.56 25.82 5.97
C ASP A 9 -1.23 24.33 6.19
N LEU A 10 -0.03 23.92 5.77
CA LEU A 10 0.45 22.56 6.03
C LEU A 10 0.82 22.40 7.51
N GLU A 11 0.30 21.35 8.14
CA GLU A 11 0.73 20.97 9.49
C GLU A 11 2.09 20.28 9.42
N HIS A 12 3.04 20.72 10.24
CA HIS A 12 4.34 20.06 10.35
C HIS A 12 4.25 18.89 11.34
N LEU A 13 4.55 17.67 10.88
CA LEU A 13 4.57 16.50 11.73
C LEU A 13 5.98 16.25 12.29
N PRO A 14 6.10 15.92 13.59
CA PRO A 14 7.39 15.53 14.15
C PRO A 14 7.84 14.21 13.51
N GLY A 15 9.11 14.15 13.12
CA GLY A 15 9.67 12.96 12.50
C GLY A 15 11.15 13.13 12.16
N PRO A 16 11.83 12.03 11.78
CA PRO A 16 13.24 12.05 11.40
C PRO A 16 13.50 12.76 10.07
N LEU A 17 12.45 13.02 9.28
CA LEU A 17 12.48 13.76 8.03
C LEU A 17 11.42 14.87 8.08
N PRO A 18 11.63 16.00 7.39
CA PRO A 18 10.59 17.02 7.25
C PRO A 18 9.33 16.39 6.64
N MET A 19 8.21 16.49 7.37
CA MET A 19 6.95 15.89 6.96
C MET A 19 5.82 16.88 7.17
N HIS A 20 5.01 17.05 6.13
CA HIS A 20 3.88 17.94 6.12
C HIS A 20 2.59 17.14 5.94
N TYR A 21 1.54 17.55 6.64
CA TYR A 21 0.25 16.88 6.64
C TYR A 21 -0.88 17.86 6.33
N ARG A 22 -1.89 17.37 5.59
CA ARG A 22 -3.16 18.08 5.46
C ARG A 22 -4.33 17.17 5.11
N THR A 23 -5.49 17.48 5.69
CA THR A 23 -6.79 16.98 5.20
C THR A 23 -7.24 17.82 4.00
N VAL A 24 -7.58 17.18 2.89
CA VAL A 24 -7.92 17.84 1.62
C VAL A 24 -9.29 17.39 1.09
N ARG A 25 -9.81 18.16 0.13
CA ARG A 25 -11.00 17.81 -0.67
C ARG A 25 -10.59 17.11 -1.97
N ALA A 26 -11.55 16.46 -2.63
CA ALA A 26 -11.30 15.69 -3.86
C ALA A 26 -10.66 16.52 -5.00
N ASP A 27 -11.03 17.80 -5.14
CA ASP A 27 -10.45 18.71 -6.13
C ASP A 27 -8.98 19.01 -5.83
N THR A 28 -8.63 19.24 -4.57
CA THR A 28 -7.24 19.46 -4.13
C THR A 28 -6.41 18.17 -4.21
N TRP A 29 -6.99 17.02 -3.84
CA TRP A 29 -6.35 15.70 -3.93
C TRP A 29 -5.77 15.44 -5.32
N ARG A 30 -6.60 15.63 -6.37
CA ARG A 30 -6.19 15.40 -7.75
C ARG A 30 -5.17 16.44 -8.24
N ARG A 31 -5.40 17.73 -7.92
CA ARG A 31 -4.48 18.82 -8.32
C ARG A 31 -3.09 18.63 -7.74
N VAL A 32 -2.99 18.21 -6.48
CA VAL A 32 -1.70 18.01 -5.83
C VAL A 32 -0.96 16.81 -6.42
N ALA A 33 -1.66 15.70 -6.68
CA ALA A 33 -1.05 14.56 -7.34
C ALA A 33 -0.46 14.92 -8.72
N GLN A 34 -1.21 15.68 -9.52
CA GLN A 34 -0.73 16.22 -10.80
C GLN A 34 0.52 17.08 -10.61
N ALA A 35 0.44 18.06 -9.71
CA ALA A 35 1.53 19.00 -9.46
C ALA A 35 2.81 18.31 -8.95
N VAL A 36 2.67 17.33 -8.04
CA VAL A 36 3.80 16.53 -7.55
C VAL A 36 4.45 15.75 -8.70
N SER A 37 3.64 15.14 -9.58
CA SER A 37 4.15 14.41 -10.75
C SER A 37 4.89 15.35 -11.72
N GLU A 38 4.31 16.50 -12.05
CA GLU A 38 4.91 17.51 -12.94
C GLU A 38 6.22 18.07 -12.38
N ALA A 39 6.32 18.17 -11.05
CA ALA A 39 7.53 18.61 -10.35
C ALA A 39 8.59 17.49 -10.18
N GLY A 40 8.35 16.28 -10.69
CA GLY A 40 9.27 15.13 -10.57
C GLY A 40 9.28 14.45 -9.20
N GLY A 41 8.25 14.69 -8.37
CA GLY A 41 8.03 13.96 -7.13
C GLY A 41 7.53 12.54 -7.37
N ARG A 42 7.38 11.77 -6.29
CA ARG A 42 6.96 10.35 -6.36
C ARG A 42 5.83 10.08 -5.38
N LEU A 43 4.90 9.22 -5.76
CA LEU A 43 3.97 8.59 -4.82
C LEU A 43 4.75 7.56 -3.98
N LEU A 44 4.82 7.78 -2.66
CA LEU A 44 5.44 6.85 -1.71
C LEU A 44 4.48 5.72 -1.37
N SER A 45 3.24 6.06 -1.03
CA SER A 45 2.22 5.10 -0.62
C SER A 45 0.81 5.69 -0.75
N LEU A 46 -0.17 4.82 -0.90
CA LEU A 46 -1.59 5.13 -0.83
C LEU A 46 -2.26 3.99 -0.04
N TRP A 47 -3.09 4.35 0.94
CA TRP A 47 -3.77 3.40 1.79
C TRP A 47 -5.11 3.96 2.25
N GLY A 48 -6.04 3.08 2.61
CA GLY A 48 -7.28 3.47 3.24
C GLY A 48 -7.24 3.25 4.75
N SER A 49 -8.13 3.92 5.48
CA SER A 49 -8.30 3.74 6.91
C SER A 49 -9.76 3.86 7.29
N ASP A 50 -10.27 2.89 8.04
CA ASP A 50 -11.55 3.02 8.73
C ASP A 50 -11.38 3.83 10.02
N ARG A 51 -11.79 5.10 9.94
CA ARG A 51 -11.77 6.06 11.03
C ARG A 51 -13.19 6.47 11.47
N THR A 52 -14.21 5.65 11.17
CA THR A 52 -15.62 5.92 11.49
C THR A 52 -15.91 6.08 12.99
N ARG A 53 -15.12 5.43 13.85
CA ARG A 53 -15.19 5.59 15.32
C ARG A 53 -14.24 6.66 15.88
N GLY A 54 -13.56 7.43 15.01
CA GLY A 54 -12.62 8.49 15.39
C GLY A 54 -13.16 9.88 15.02
N ALA A 55 -12.33 10.91 15.21
CA ALA A 55 -12.71 12.32 14.98
C ALA A 55 -13.18 12.61 13.54
N SER A 56 -12.80 11.81 12.55
CA SER A 56 -13.21 12.00 11.15
C SER A 56 -14.61 11.45 10.84
N GLY A 57 -15.16 10.54 11.65
CA GLY A 57 -16.49 9.96 11.46
C GLY A 57 -16.70 9.23 10.13
N SER A 58 -15.62 8.92 9.40
CA SER A 58 -15.68 8.47 7.99
C SER A 58 -14.52 7.52 7.66
N LEU A 59 -14.64 6.81 6.53
CA LEU A 59 -13.46 6.22 5.87
C LEU A 59 -12.58 7.35 5.33
N VAL A 60 -11.27 7.13 5.34
CA VAL A 60 -10.29 8.08 4.81
C VAL A 60 -9.41 7.34 3.81
N ILE A 61 -9.15 7.94 2.65
CA ILE A 61 -8.05 7.54 1.78
C ILE A 61 -6.89 8.50 2.00
N SER A 62 -5.69 7.96 2.12
CA SER A 62 -4.47 8.69 2.41
C SER A 62 -3.46 8.47 1.30
N ALA A 63 -2.68 9.51 0.96
CA ALA A 63 -1.54 9.40 0.06
C ALA A 63 -0.33 10.12 0.66
N ALA A 64 0.83 9.47 0.60
CA ALA A 64 2.10 10.05 0.96
C ALA A 64 2.96 10.23 -0.30
N TYR A 65 3.56 11.40 -0.44
CA TYR A 65 4.41 11.78 -1.56
C TYR A 65 5.81 12.10 -1.08
N VAL A 66 6.81 11.73 -1.89
CA VAL A 66 8.19 12.22 -1.76
C VAL A 66 8.34 13.43 -2.67
N VAL A 67 8.72 14.55 -2.08
CA VAL A 67 8.99 15.83 -2.74
C VAL A 67 10.37 16.32 -2.30
N ARG A 68 10.88 17.38 -2.93
CA ARG A 68 12.24 17.87 -2.67
C ARG A 68 12.44 18.28 -1.22
N GLU A 69 11.40 18.86 -0.61
CA GLU A 69 11.42 19.41 0.73
C GLU A 69 11.12 18.35 1.82
N GLY A 70 10.84 17.09 1.45
CA GLY A 70 10.55 16.01 2.40
C GLY A 70 9.35 15.16 2.00
N LEU A 71 8.53 14.81 2.98
CA LEU A 71 7.29 14.04 2.78
C LEU A 71 6.06 14.94 2.86
N LEU A 72 5.10 14.70 1.96
CA LEU A 72 3.77 15.29 2.01
C LEU A 72 2.74 14.17 2.19
N TRP A 73 2.00 14.20 3.29
CA TRP A 73 0.89 13.30 3.57
C TRP A 73 -0.44 14.05 3.42
N LEU A 74 -1.29 13.58 2.51
CA LEU A 74 -2.66 14.05 2.37
C LEU A 74 -3.66 13.00 2.84
N ASP A 75 -4.66 13.46 3.60
CA ASP A 75 -5.85 12.70 3.93
C ASP A 75 -7.05 13.24 3.16
N LEU A 76 -7.83 12.35 2.55
CA LEU A 76 -9.10 12.65 1.91
C LEU A 76 -10.21 11.87 2.63
N PRO A 77 -10.99 12.53 3.51
CA PRO A 77 -12.17 11.94 4.12
C PRO A 77 -13.22 11.63 3.05
N LEU A 78 -13.79 10.45 3.12
CA LEU A 78 -14.75 9.93 2.15
C LEU A 78 -16.17 10.07 2.70
N GLY A 79 -17.08 10.62 1.89
CA GLY A 79 -18.51 10.57 2.19
C GLY A 79 -19.06 9.14 2.11
N GLU A 80 -20.22 8.90 2.71
CA GLU A 80 -20.86 7.57 2.73
C GLU A 80 -21.28 7.06 1.34
N ARG A 81 -21.34 7.93 0.31
CA ARG A 81 -21.80 7.56 -1.04
C ARG A 81 -20.97 8.24 -2.12
N SER A 82 -20.49 7.44 -3.08
CA SER A 82 -19.98 7.94 -4.35
C SER A 82 -21.12 8.44 -5.24
N VAL A 83 -20.82 9.40 -6.11
CA VAL A 83 -21.70 9.80 -7.21
C VAL A 83 -21.75 8.72 -8.30
N ILE A 84 -20.69 7.93 -8.43
CA ILE A 84 -20.49 6.94 -9.52
C ILE A 84 -20.92 5.54 -9.08
N ASP A 85 -20.64 5.17 -7.83
CA ASP A 85 -21.05 3.88 -7.27
C ASP A 85 -21.73 4.09 -5.89
N PRO A 86 -23.07 4.22 -5.85
CA PRO A 86 -23.79 4.46 -4.60
C PRO A 86 -23.55 3.42 -3.50
N GLN A 87 -23.00 2.24 -3.85
CA GLN A 87 -22.72 1.15 -2.92
C GLN A 87 -21.33 1.24 -2.30
N HIS A 88 -20.38 1.97 -2.92
CA HIS A 88 -18.99 2.02 -2.49
C HIS A 88 -18.47 3.47 -2.40
N PRO A 89 -17.80 3.85 -1.29
CA PRO A 89 -17.12 5.14 -1.21
C PRO A 89 -16.00 5.24 -2.25
N SER A 90 -15.83 6.40 -2.85
CA SER A 90 -14.89 6.61 -3.96
C SER A 90 -14.04 7.87 -3.83
N TYR A 91 -12.96 7.93 -4.60
CA TYR A 91 -12.03 9.05 -4.64
C TYR A 91 -11.39 9.20 -6.03
N PRO A 92 -10.88 10.39 -6.42
CA PRO A 92 -10.26 10.58 -7.72
C PRO A 92 -9.02 9.70 -7.93
N ASP A 93 -8.97 9.01 -9.08
CA ASP A 93 -7.87 8.13 -9.48
C ASP A 93 -6.53 8.88 -9.63
N LEU A 94 -5.46 8.26 -9.10
CA LEU A 94 -4.09 8.75 -9.16
C LEU A 94 -3.24 8.08 -10.25
N VAL A 95 -3.70 6.99 -10.87
CA VAL A 95 -2.99 6.29 -11.96
C VAL A 95 -2.58 7.20 -13.12
N PRO A 96 -3.38 8.19 -13.56
CA PRO A 96 -2.96 9.12 -14.61
C PRO A 96 -1.68 9.90 -14.31
N PHE A 97 -1.31 10.04 -13.03
CA PHE A 97 -0.09 10.74 -12.59
C PHE A 97 0.98 9.76 -12.09
N PHE A 98 0.56 8.69 -11.42
CA PHE A 98 1.45 7.70 -10.83
C PHE A 98 0.98 6.28 -11.18
N PRO A 99 1.52 5.64 -12.23
CA PRO A 99 1.12 4.29 -12.62
C PRO A 99 1.24 3.24 -11.49
N CYS A 100 2.19 3.45 -10.56
CA CYS A 100 2.35 2.59 -9.37
C CYS A 100 1.14 2.61 -8.43
N ALA A 101 0.28 3.63 -8.50
CA ALA A 101 -0.94 3.71 -7.71
C ALA A 101 -1.91 2.56 -8.00
N ALA A 102 -1.87 1.96 -9.20
CA ALA A 102 -2.84 0.94 -9.62
C ALA A 102 -3.00 -0.20 -8.60
N HIS A 103 -1.89 -0.76 -8.09
CA HIS A 103 -1.94 -1.84 -7.10
C HIS A 103 -2.43 -1.36 -5.73
N LEU A 104 -2.02 -0.16 -5.31
CA LEU A 104 -2.40 0.43 -4.02
C LEU A 104 -3.91 0.74 -3.97
N GLN A 105 -4.45 1.27 -5.06
CA GLN A 105 -5.87 1.58 -5.17
C GLN A 105 -6.73 0.30 -5.22
N ARG A 106 -6.27 -0.74 -5.92
CA ARG A 106 -6.93 -2.05 -5.92
C ARG A 106 -6.86 -2.73 -4.56
N ALA A 107 -5.75 -2.56 -3.82
CA ALA A 107 -5.66 -3.02 -2.43
C ALA A 107 -6.66 -2.29 -1.51
N ALA A 108 -6.81 -0.97 -1.66
CA ALA A 108 -7.82 -0.21 -0.90
C ALA A 108 -9.26 -0.67 -1.23
N ALA A 109 -9.53 -1.02 -2.50
CA ALA A 109 -10.81 -1.59 -2.90
C ALA A 109 -11.06 -2.96 -2.24
N ASP A 110 -10.08 -3.87 -2.28
CA ASP A 110 -10.24 -5.21 -1.68
C ASP A 110 -10.40 -5.15 -0.15
N LEU A 111 -9.60 -4.32 0.52
CA LEU A 111 -9.49 -4.30 1.98
C LEU A 111 -10.55 -3.45 2.67
N LEU A 112 -11.04 -2.39 2.01
CA LEU A 112 -11.97 -1.40 2.58
C LEU A 112 -13.19 -1.12 1.69
N GLY A 113 -13.27 -1.66 0.47
CA GLY A 113 -14.35 -1.35 -0.46
C GLY A 113 -14.31 0.08 -0.97
N VAL A 114 -13.13 0.71 -0.96
CA VAL A 114 -12.94 2.10 -1.40
C VAL A 114 -12.39 2.10 -2.82
N VAL A 115 -13.11 2.69 -3.78
CA VAL A 115 -12.81 2.58 -5.21
C VAL A 115 -12.33 3.89 -5.85
N ALA A 116 -11.30 3.80 -6.70
CA ALA A 116 -10.82 4.96 -7.45
C ALA A 116 -11.73 5.26 -8.66
N GLU A 117 -12.16 6.52 -8.78
CA GLU A 117 -13.03 7.04 -9.84
C GLU A 117 -12.24 7.19 -11.14
N GLY A 118 -12.64 6.46 -12.18
CA GLY A 118 -11.94 6.42 -13.46
C GLY A 118 -10.90 5.31 -13.61
N ALA A 119 -10.68 4.51 -12.56
CA ALA A 119 -9.78 3.36 -12.64
C ALA A 119 -10.23 2.37 -13.73
N THR A 120 -9.32 2.09 -14.67
CA THR A 120 -9.55 1.21 -15.82
C THR A 120 -9.41 -0.27 -15.47
N ASP A 121 -8.58 -0.61 -14.47
CA ASP A 121 -8.45 -1.96 -13.93
C ASP A 121 -9.02 -2.03 -12.50
N ARG A 122 -10.16 -2.71 -12.36
CA ARG A 122 -10.87 -2.92 -11.09
C ARG A 122 -10.83 -4.37 -10.61
N ARG A 123 -10.00 -5.22 -11.22
CA ARG A 123 -9.89 -6.62 -10.83
C ARG A 123 -9.36 -6.72 -9.40
N ALA A 124 -9.78 -7.72 -8.63
CA ALA A 124 -9.25 -7.95 -7.29
C ALA A 124 -7.71 -8.09 -7.33
N TRP A 125 -7.02 -7.58 -6.31
CA TRP A 125 -5.57 -7.57 -6.21
C TRP A 125 -5.04 -8.47 -5.09
N LEU A 126 -5.55 -8.32 -3.87
CA LEU A 126 -5.21 -9.13 -2.70
C LEU A 126 -6.26 -10.23 -2.46
N ASN A 127 -7.53 -9.97 -2.81
CA ASN A 127 -8.57 -10.99 -2.68
C ASN A 127 -8.48 -11.97 -3.85
N HIS A 128 -7.75 -13.07 -3.66
CA HIS A 128 -7.64 -14.14 -4.66
C HIS A 128 -8.82 -15.13 -4.64
N GLY A 129 -9.96 -14.75 -4.06
CA GLY A 129 -11.07 -15.64 -3.70
C GLY A 129 -10.96 -16.18 -2.28
N ALA A 130 -10.09 -15.59 -1.45
CA ALA A 130 -9.86 -16.04 -0.08
C ALA A 130 -10.94 -15.55 0.90
N TRP A 131 -11.75 -14.56 0.51
CA TRP A 131 -12.90 -14.09 1.29
C TRP A 131 -14.02 -13.54 0.39
N PRO A 132 -15.27 -13.44 0.88
CA PRO A 132 -16.39 -12.93 0.10
C PRO A 132 -16.14 -11.52 -0.45
N ALA A 133 -16.55 -11.25 -1.70
CA ALA A 133 -16.30 -9.97 -2.37
C ALA A 133 -16.96 -8.76 -1.68
N ASN A 134 -18.05 -8.99 -0.92
CA ASN A 134 -18.76 -7.97 -0.16
C ASN A 134 -18.26 -7.83 1.30
N TRP A 135 -17.16 -8.50 1.65
CA TRP A 135 -16.55 -8.38 2.97
C TRP A 135 -15.19 -7.68 2.87
N HIS A 136 -14.98 -6.68 3.72
CA HIS A 136 -13.78 -5.84 3.70
C HIS A 136 -13.01 -5.95 5.02
N PRO A 137 -11.88 -6.69 5.05
CA PRO A 137 -11.18 -7.05 6.29
C PRO A 137 -10.81 -5.88 7.22
N LEU A 138 -10.58 -4.69 6.66
CA LEU A 138 -10.15 -3.52 7.43
C LEU A 138 -11.31 -2.61 7.85
N ARG A 139 -12.56 -2.91 7.47
CA ARG A 139 -13.72 -2.24 8.06
C ARG A 139 -13.92 -2.72 9.50
N ARG A 140 -14.17 -1.79 10.42
CA ARG A 140 -14.33 -2.06 11.85
C ARG A 140 -15.66 -2.71 12.19
N GLN A 141 -16.69 -2.41 11.38
CA GLN A 141 -18.05 -2.84 11.63
C GLN A 141 -18.39 -4.18 10.95
N ASP A 142 -17.52 -4.65 10.05
CA ASP A 142 -17.75 -5.88 9.32
C ASP A 142 -17.36 -7.07 10.21
N PRO A 143 -18.32 -7.89 10.66
CA PRO A 143 -17.99 -9.09 11.41
C PRO A 143 -17.17 -10.04 10.52
N HIS A 144 -16.21 -10.75 11.12
CA HIS A 144 -15.49 -11.77 10.37
C HIS A 144 -16.48 -12.82 9.87
N PRO A 145 -16.51 -13.18 8.57
CA PRO A 145 -17.52 -14.05 7.98
C PRO A 145 -17.35 -15.53 8.36
N GLY A 146 -16.64 -15.84 9.45
CA GLY A 146 -16.12 -17.18 9.74
C GLY A 146 -15.00 -17.59 8.78
N LEU A 147 -14.55 -18.84 8.86
CA LEU A 147 -13.68 -19.41 7.83
C LEU A 147 -14.52 -19.55 6.56
N PRO A 148 -14.18 -18.84 5.45
CA PRO A 148 -14.90 -19.06 4.21
C PRO A 148 -14.71 -20.51 3.79
N ALA A 149 -15.77 -21.12 3.24
CA ALA A 149 -15.60 -22.35 2.49
C ALA A 149 -14.53 -22.10 1.42
N ALA A 150 -13.64 -23.07 1.19
CA ALA A 150 -12.65 -22.96 0.12
C ALA A 150 -13.38 -22.63 -1.19
N GLN A 151 -13.25 -21.39 -1.64
CA GLN A 151 -13.79 -20.98 -2.93
C GLN A 151 -12.82 -21.45 -4.01
N GLU A 152 -13.36 -21.77 -5.19
CA GLU A 152 -12.51 -22.00 -6.35
C GLU A 152 -11.61 -20.77 -6.56
N VAL A 153 -10.34 -21.04 -6.86
CA VAL A 153 -9.37 -19.99 -7.20
C VAL A 153 -10.00 -19.20 -8.34
N THR A 154 -10.25 -17.92 -8.10
CA THR A 154 -10.84 -17.04 -9.11
C THR A 154 -9.97 -17.04 -10.37
N ASP A 155 -10.60 -17.35 -11.51
CA ASP A 155 -9.99 -17.21 -12.83
C ASP A 155 -9.68 -15.73 -13.06
N TYR A 156 -8.43 -15.36 -12.79
CA TYR A 156 -7.96 -14.01 -13.04
C TYR A 156 -7.76 -13.84 -14.53
N ALA A 157 -8.60 -13.00 -15.12
CA ALA A 157 -8.56 -12.66 -16.53
C ALA A 157 -7.30 -11.83 -16.83
N PHE A 158 -6.15 -12.49 -17.01
CA PHE A 158 -4.93 -11.88 -17.52
C PHE A 158 -5.19 -11.22 -18.88
N VAL A 159 -4.53 -10.09 -19.14
CA VAL A 159 -4.65 -9.41 -20.43
C VAL A 159 -4.08 -10.31 -21.52
N ARG A 160 -4.91 -10.60 -22.52
CA ARG A 160 -4.54 -11.38 -23.69
C ARG A 160 -3.82 -10.50 -24.71
N VAL A 161 -2.74 -11.02 -25.27
CA VAL A 161 -2.02 -10.42 -26.41
C VAL A 161 -2.21 -11.35 -27.60
N ALA A 162 -2.76 -10.81 -28.69
CA ALA A 162 -3.01 -11.55 -29.93
C ALA A 162 -2.03 -11.14 -31.02
N GLY A 163 -1.73 -12.05 -31.95
CA GLY A 163 -0.83 -11.85 -33.08
C GLY A 163 -0.21 -13.16 -33.54
N ASP A 164 0.28 -13.20 -34.76
CA ASP A 164 0.96 -14.39 -35.28
C ASP A 164 2.25 -14.65 -34.50
N GLY A 165 2.50 -15.91 -34.16
CA GLY A 165 3.64 -16.35 -33.33
C GLY A 165 3.60 -15.95 -31.84
N VAL A 166 2.55 -15.24 -31.38
CA VAL A 166 2.39 -14.90 -29.96
C VAL A 166 1.98 -16.14 -29.17
N HIS A 167 2.72 -16.44 -28.11
CA HIS A 167 2.34 -17.47 -27.14
C HIS A 167 2.50 -16.97 -25.71
N GLU A 168 1.80 -17.62 -24.78
CA GLU A 168 1.81 -17.26 -23.37
C GLU A 168 2.59 -18.27 -22.54
N ILE A 169 3.40 -17.76 -21.61
CA ILE A 169 4.14 -18.57 -20.64
C ILE A 169 3.69 -18.19 -19.23
N PRO A 170 3.01 -19.08 -18.49
CA PRO A 170 2.72 -18.88 -17.07
C PRO A 170 3.92 -19.26 -16.20
N VAL A 171 4.20 -18.45 -15.17
CA VAL A 171 5.15 -18.81 -14.10
C VAL A 171 4.50 -18.50 -12.74
N GLY A 172 4.66 -19.41 -11.78
CA GLY A 172 4.09 -19.28 -10.43
C GLY A 172 2.73 -19.97 -10.25
N PRO A 173 1.99 -19.68 -9.17
CA PRO A 173 2.27 -18.66 -8.15
C PRO A 173 3.43 -19.03 -7.20
N VAL A 174 3.82 -20.31 -7.17
CA VAL A 174 5.00 -20.81 -6.45
C VAL A 174 5.95 -21.40 -7.47
N HIS A 175 7.16 -20.86 -7.57
CA HIS A 175 8.16 -21.32 -8.52
C HIS A 175 9.57 -21.10 -7.94
N ALA A 176 10.45 -22.09 -8.09
CA ALA A 176 11.78 -22.09 -7.46
C ALA A 176 12.68 -20.91 -7.87
N GLY A 177 12.42 -20.30 -9.04
CA GLY A 177 13.16 -19.13 -9.53
C GLY A 177 12.62 -17.76 -9.09
N ILE A 178 11.60 -17.71 -8.22
CA ILE A 178 10.99 -16.45 -7.77
C ILE A 178 10.95 -16.43 -6.24
N ILE A 179 11.59 -15.42 -5.66
CA ILE A 179 11.79 -15.29 -4.20
C ILE A 179 10.45 -15.02 -3.46
N GLU A 180 9.53 -14.27 -4.08
CA GLU A 180 8.20 -13.95 -3.52
C GLU A 180 7.08 -14.60 -4.35
N PRO A 181 6.06 -15.23 -3.71
CA PRO A 181 4.94 -15.83 -4.43
C PRO A 181 4.19 -14.83 -5.33
N GLY A 182 4.11 -15.16 -6.62
CA GLY A 182 3.49 -14.32 -7.64
C GLY A 182 3.20 -15.13 -8.89
N HIS A 183 2.08 -14.83 -9.56
CA HIS A 183 1.72 -15.42 -10.85
C HIS A 183 2.04 -14.42 -11.95
N PHE A 184 2.97 -14.79 -12.81
CA PHE A 184 3.47 -13.99 -13.92
C PHE A 184 2.94 -14.56 -15.23
N ARG A 185 2.38 -13.69 -16.06
CA ARG A 185 1.93 -14.02 -17.41
C ARG A 185 2.80 -13.28 -18.41
N PHE A 186 3.65 -14.03 -19.09
CA PHE A 186 4.45 -13.51 -20.19
C PHE A 186 3.70 -13.74 -21.51
N SER A 187 3.61 -12.71 -22.34
CA SER A 187 3.23 -12.83 -23.75
C SER A 187 4.48 -12.59 -24.58
N VAL A 188 4.88 -13.57 -25.38
CA VAL A 188 6.19 -13.60 -26.05
C VAL A 188 6.08 -13.93 -27.54
N VAL A 189 7.06 -13.47 -28.31
CA VAL A 189 7.31 -13.88 -29.70
C VAL A 189 8.79 -14.22 -29.84
N GLY A 190 9.09 -15.50 -30.06
CA GLY A 190 10.47 -16.00 -29.91
C GLY A 190 10.98 -15.70 -28.50
N GLU A 191 12.08 -14.96 -28.40
CA GLU A 191 12.71 -14.55 -27.13
C GLU A 191 12.24 -13.17 -26.63
N LYS A 192 11.41 -12.46 -27.40
CA LYS A 192 10.98 -11.10 -27.05
C LYS A 192 9.72 -11.13 -26.18
N VAL A 193 9.81 -10.56 -24.98
CA VAL A 193 8.66 -10.31 -24.12
C VAL A 193 7.90 -9.08 -24.62
N LEU A 194 6.68 -9.30 -25.12
CA LEU A 194 5.77 -8.22 -25.52
C LEU A 194 5.06 -7.61 -24.31
N ARG A 195 4.72 -8.47 -23.32
CA ARG A 195 4.04 -8.08 -22.10
C ARG A 195 4.39 -9.02 -20.96
N LEU A 196 4.56 -8.44 -19.78
CA LEU A 196 4.54 -9.15 -18.50
C LEU A 196 3.41 -8.59 -17.65
N GLU A 197 2.47 -9.43 -17.27
CA GLU A 197 1.48 -9.12 -16.25
C GLU A 197 1.78 -9.88 -14.97
N GLN A 198 1.82 -9.16 -13.85
CA GLN A 198 2.16 -9.71 -12.53
C GLN A 198 0.91 -9.70 -11.65
N ARG A 199 0.54 -10.86 -11.13
CA ARG A 199 -0.46 -10.99 -10.06
C ARG A 199 0.28 -11.37 -8.79
N LEU A 200 0.47 -10.40 -7.90
CA LEU A 200 1.12 -10.59 -6.59
C LEU A 200 0.05 -10.77 -5.51
N GLY A 201 0.40 -10.64 -4.23
CA GLY A 201 -0.58 -10.66 -3.13
C GLY A 201 -0.84 -12.04 -2.52
N TYR A 202 -0.24 -13.12 -3.06
CA TYR A 202 -0.38 -14.49 -2.54
C TYR A 202 0.13 -14.68 -1.09
N LYS A 203 0.97 -13.78 -0.59
CA LYS A 203 1.45 -13.74 0.80
C LYS A 203 0.68 -12.74 1.66
N HIS A 204 -0.48 -12.25 1.23
CA HIS A 204 -1.30 -11.38 2.07
C HIS A 204 -1.73 -12.12 3.35
N LYS A 205 -1.22 -11.67 4.50
CA LYS A 205 -1.38 -12.31 5.82
C LYS A 205 -2.28 -11.52 6.77
N GLY A 206 -2.97 -10.47 6.28
CA GLY A 206 -3.80 -9.60 7.12
C GLY A 206 -3.01 -8.82 8.18
N ILE A 207 -1.73 -8.50 7.93
CA ILE A 207 -0.84 -7.86 8.91
C ILE A 207 -1.43 -6.54 9.44
N GLU A 208 -2.01 -5.73 8.57
CA GLU A 208 -2.66 -4.46 8.94
C GLU A 208 -3.77 -4.66 9.97
N LYS A 209 -4.66 -5.64 9.75
CA LYS A 209 -5.71 -5.99 10.70
C LYS A 209 -5.11 -6.48 12.02
N ARG A 210 -4.10 -7.35 11.95
CA ARG A 210 -3.44 -7.91 13.14
C ARG A 210 -2.78 -6.84 14.01
N PHE A 211 -2.27 -5.75 13.44
CA PHE A 211 -1.77 -4.62 14.23
C PHE A 211 -2.86 -3.98 15.11
N THR A 212 -4.12 -4.00 14.69
CA THR A 212 -5.24 -3.45 15.49
C THR A 212 -5.66 -4.34 16.66
N GLU A 213 -5.21 -5.60 16.67
CA GLU A 213 -5.60 -6.63 17.65
C GLU A 213 -4.51 -6.89 18.69
N LEU A 214 -3.32 -6.31 18.49
CA LEU A 214 -2.18 -6.48 19.37
C LEU A 214 -1.97 -5.22 20.24
N PRO A 215 -1.60 -5.39 21.52
CA PRO A 215 -1.08 -4.28 22.30
C PRO A 215 0.12 -3.64 21.58
N PRO A 216 0.23 -2.29 21.51
CA PRO A 216 1.30 -1.63 20.75
C PRO A 216 2.70 -2.12 21.11
N LEU A 217 2.99 -2.32 22.40
CA LEU A 217 4.30 -2.79 22.86
C LEU A 217 4.64 -4.24 22.45
N ALA A 218 3.63 -5.06 22.13
CA ALA A 218 3.82 -6.44 21.67
C ALA A 218 3.93 -6.53 20.13
N ALA A 219 3.46 -5.51 19.41
CA ALA A 219 3.32 -5.55 17.96
C ALA A 219 4.65 -5.34 17.21
N ASN A 220 5.73 -4.94 17.87
CA ASN A 220 7.07 -4.91 17.26
C ASN A 220 7.52 -6.29 16.74
N ARG A 221 7.08 -7.39 17.38
CA ARG A 221 7.33 -8.78 16.94
C ARG A 221 6.59 -9.12 15.65
N LEU A 222 5.43 -8.49 15.42
CA LEU A 222 4.69 -8.61 14.17
C LEU A 222 5.38 -7.79 13.08
N ALA A 223 5.80 -6.55 13.41
CA ALA A 223 6.54 -5.69 12.50
C ALA A 223 7.81 -6.38 11.96
N GLY A 224 8.63 -6.96 12.83
CA GLY A 224 9.82 -7.71 12.42
C GLY A 224 9.56 -8.97 11.59
N ARG A 225 8.30 -9.37 11.37
CA ARG A 225 7.92 -10.53 10.52
C ARG A 225 7.27 -10.13 9.20
N ILE A 226 7.22 -8.83 8.90
CA ILE A 226 6.65 -8.32 7.65
C ILE A 226 7.50 -8.80 6.46
N SER A 227 8.81 -8.55 6.52
CA SER A 227 9.78 -9.11 5.57
C SER A 227 10.79 -10.00 6.29
N GLY A 228 11.09 -11.16 5.69
CA GLY A 228 11.96 -12.17 6.29
C GLY A 228 13.44 -11.77 6.32
N ASP A 229 13.85 -10.90 5.41
CA ASP A 229 15.21 -10.37 5.26
C ASP A 229 15.43 -9.04 6.02
N SER A 230 14.36 -8.36 6.45
CA SER A 230 14.42 -6.98 6.95
C SER A 230 13.79 -6.84 8.35
N THR A 231 14.05 -7.82 9.22
CA THR A 231 13.46 -7.92 10.57
C THR A 231 13.74 -6.67 11.42
N VAL A 232 14.99 -6.23 11.47
CA VAL A 232 15.44 -5.09 12.27
C VAL A 232 14.88 -3.80 11.70
N ALA A 233 14.92 -3.62 10.38
CA ALA A 233 14.39 -2.42 9.71
C ALA A 233 12.90 -2.20 10.02
N TYR A 234 12.07 -3.24 9.84
CA TYR A 234 10.63 -3.12 10.12
C TYR A 234 10.32 -2.95 11.61
N ALA A 235 10.99 -3.71 12.49
CA ALA A 235 10.78 -3.58 13.93
C ALA A 235 11.21 -2.19 14.44
N TRP A 236 12.33 -1.66 13.95
CA TRP A 236 12.79 -0.31 14.32
C TRP A 236 11.85 0.77 13.77
N SER A 237 11.43 0.69 12.51
CA SER A 237 10.46 1.64 11.94
C SER A 237 9.16 1.71 12.76
N TYR A 238 8.64 0.55 13.19
CA TYR A 238 7.47 0.49 14.07
C TYR A 238 7.72 1.15 15.43
N CYS A 239 8.87 0.87 16.07
CA CYS A 239 9.24 1.50 17.33
C CYS A 239 9.39 3.03 17.20
N MET A 240 9.99 3.52 16.11
CA MET A 240 10.13 4.96 15.86
C MET A 240 8.78 5.66 15.74
N ALA A 241 7.79 5.00 15.12
CA ALA A 241 6.43 5.53 15.05
C ALA A 241 5.81 5.64 16.46
N LEU A 242 5.95 4.63 17.31
CA LEU A 242 5.46 4.67 18.69
C LEU A 242 6.21 5.71 19.55
N GLU A 243 7.52 5.81 19.38
CA GLU A 243 8.36 6.79 20.09
C GLU A 243 7.94 8.21 19.73
N SER A 244 7.69 8.47 18.43
CA SER A 244 7.21 9.76 17.95
C SER A 244 5.81 10.08 18.49
N LEU A 245 4.90 9.10 18.52
CA LEU A 245 3.56 9.25 19.09
C LEU A 245 3.58 9.51 20.61
N ALA A 246 4.53 8.93 21.33
CA ALA A 246 4.67 9.07 22.77
C ALA A 246 5.59 10.23 23.19
N SER A 247 6.16 10.97 22.22
CA SER A 247 7.24 11.95 22.47
C SER A 247 8.38 11.38 23.34
N CYS A 248 8.74 10.12 23.07
CA CYS A 248 9.72 9.37 23.84
C CYS A 248 11.12 9.56 23.26
N GLU A 249 12.05 10.04 24.09
CA GLU A 249 13.47 10.07 23.76
C GLU A 249 14.14 8.75 24.13
N ILE A 250 14.91 8.18 23.19
CA ILE A 250 15.66 6.95 23.42
C ILE A 250 17.08 7.26 23.94
N PRO A 251 17.66 6.43 24.83
CA PRO A 251 19.05 6.58 25.23
C PRO A 251 20.01 6.43 24.04
N GLU A 252 21.12 7.16 24.04
CA GLU A 252 22.13 7.12 22.97
C GLU A 252 22.61 5.68 22.68
N ARG A 253 22.86 4.89 23.73
CA ARG A 253 23.23 3.48 23.61
C ARG A 253 22.19 2.66 22.83
N ALA A 254 20.90 2.93 23.02
CA ALA A 254 19.84 2.22 22.30
C ALA A 254 19.86 2.58 20.81
N CYS A 255 20.10 3.86 20.47
CA CYS A 255 20.28 4.31 19.09
C CYS A 255 21.45 3.59 18.41
N TRP A 256 22.62 3.53 19.06
CA TRP A 256 23.80 2.84 18.52
C TRP A 256 23.59 1.34 18.32
N LEU A 257 22.91 0.67 19.26
CA LEU A 257 22.60 -0.76 19.11
C LEU A 257 21.64 -1.01 17.95
N ARG A 258 20.64 -0.15 17.76
CA ARG A 258 19.72 -0.22 16.61
C ARG A 258 20.45 -0.02 15.29
N ALA A 259 21.31 1.00 15.20
CA ALA A 259 22.13 1.26 14.03
C ALA A 259 23.04 0.07 13.71
N LEU A 260 23.76 -0.47 14.70
CA LEU A 260 24.62 -1.64 14.50
C LEU A 260 23.85 -2.86 13.96
N LEU A 261 22.68 -3.15 14.52
CA LEU A 261 21.86 -4.28 14.08
C LEU A 261 21.28 -4.04 12.68
N LEU A 262 20.85 -2.82 12.37
CA LEU A 262 20.34 -2.45 11.04
C LEU A 262 21.43 -2.60 9.99
N GLU A 263 22.63 -2.08 10.26
CA GLU A 263 23.75 -2.17 9.31
C GLU A 263 24.21 -3.61 9.12
N ARG A 264 24.17 -4.43 10.18
CA ARG A 264 24.45 -5.87 10.05
C ARG A 264 23.42 -6.58 9.18
N GLU A 265 22.13 -6.27 9.35
CA GLU A 265 21.05 -6.79 8.50
C GLU A 265 21.24 -6.33 7.04
N ARG A 266 21.53 -5.04 6.81
CA ARG A 266 21.79 -4.47 5.48
C ARG A 266 22.96 -5.15 4.78
N VAL A 267 24.07 -5.38 5.48
CA VAL A 267 25.23 -6.11 4.93
C VAL A 267 24.87 -7.55 4.60
N ALA A 268 24.14 -8.25 5.49
CA ALA A 268 23.71 -9.62 5.22
C ALA A 268 22.81 -9.71 3.98
N ASN A 269 21.87 -8.78 3.81
CA ASN A 269 20.99 -8.73 2.64
C ASN A 269 21.78 -8.44 1.36
N HIS A 270 22.70 -7.46 1.38
CA HIS A 270 23.53 -7.17 0.22
C HIS A 270 24.45 -8.34 -0.17
N LEU A 271 25.00 -9.08 0.80
CA LEU A 271 25.85 -10.23 0.50
C LEU A 271 25.05 -11.48 0.10
N GLY A 272 23.81 -11.62 0.57
CA GLY A 272 22.94 -12.76 0.24
C GLY A 272 22.24 -12.64 -1.11
N ASP A 273 22.15 -11.43 -1.66
CA ASP A 273 21.49 -11.13 -2.94
C ASP A 273 22.46 -11.00 -4.15
N LEU A 274 23.78 -11.00 -3.89
CA LEU A 274 24.84 -11.01 -4.92
C LEU A 274 25.06 -12.41 -5.50
#